data_AF-A0AAV9T8F3-F1
#
_entry.id   AF-A0AAV9T8F3-F1
#
_cell.length_a   1.000
_cell.length_b   1.000
_cell.length_c   1.000
_cell.angle_alpha   90.00
_cell.angle_beta   90.00
_cell.angle_gamma   90.00
#
_symmetry.space_group_name_H-M   'P 1'
#
loop_
_entity.id
_entity.type
_entity.pdbx_description
1 polymer ?
#
loop_
_entity_poly.entity_id
_entity_poly.type
_entity_poly.pdbx_seq_one_letter_code
_entity_poly.pdbx_strand_id
1 'polypeptide(L)'
;MRQQLLQTVQDLARFFASAWINKPLLRHTPQDTQELFDHYESILNRLSQSLPERFQQKLCEVRQSLPLLFRPDYVMTVNHDDLLEMNIHVDKETGRITGIVDWADAKIAPFGTSLWGLETVLGIQTSSSWLFHPDHVYFRNQFLGDALQRHRACF
;
A
#
# COMPACT_ATOMS: atom_id res chain seq x y z
N MET A 1 16.63 -17.83 3.11
CA MET A 1 15.78 -16.73 3.62
C MET A 1 15.83 -15.49 2.75
N ARG A 2 17.01 -14.90 2.46
CA ARG A 2 17.11 -13.67 1.63
C ARG A 2 16.50 -13.80 0.24
N GLN A 3 16.73 -14.93 -0.45
CA GLN A 3 16.15 -15.18 -1.78
C GLN A 3 14.63 -15.37 -1.73
N GLN A 4 14.10 -16.06 -0.72
CA GLN A 4 12.65 -16.20 -0.53
C GLN A 4 11.99 -14.84 -0.30
N LEU A 5 12.56 -14.00 0.57
CA LEU A 5 12.02 -12.66 0.81
C LEU A 5 12.08 -11.78 -0.44
N LEU A 6 13.17 -11.87 -1.22
CA LEU A 6 13.23 -11.21 -2.52
C LEU A 6 12.07 -11.65 -3.43
N GLN A 7 11.82 -12.96 -3.51
CA GLN A 7 10.71 -13.50 -4.30
C GLN A 7 9.35 -12.98 -3.79
N THR A 8 9.13 -12.94 -2.48
CA THR A 8 7.90 -12.39 -1.88
C THR A 8 7.71 -10.92 -2.26
N VAL A 9 8.77 -10.12 -2.15
CA VAL A 9 8.74 -8.69 -2.49
C VAL A 9 8.42 -8.47 -3.98
N GLN A 10 8.98 -9.29 -4.86
CA GLN A 10 8.70 -9.22 -6.29
C GLN A 10 7.27 -9.66 -6.63
N ASP A 11 6.76 -10.71 -5.97
CA ASP A 11 5.37 -11.13 -6.15
C ASP A 11 4.39 -10.07 -5.60
N LEU A 12 4.73 -9.40 -4.51
CA LEU A 12 3.95 -8.28 -3.98
C LEU A 12 3.93 -7.10 -4.96
N ALA A 13 5.07 -6.78 -5.59
CA ALA A 13 5.13 -5.76 -6.63
C ALA A 13 4.22 -6.12 -7.83
N ARG A 14 4.23 -7.39 -8.26
CA ARG A 14 3.34 -7.90 -9.32
C ARG A 14 1.87 -7.83 -8.91
N PHE A 15 1.56 -8.11 -7.65
CA PHE A 15 0.21 -7.98 -7.10
C PHE A 15 -0.30 -6.54 -7.24
N PHE A 16 0.44 -5.53 -6.78
CA PHE A 16 0.04 -4.13 -6.94
C PHE A 16 -0.02 -3.69 -8.41
N ALA A 17 0.95 -4.10 -9.23
CA ALA A 17 0.92 -3.83 -10.66
C ALA A 17 -0.33 -4.42 -11.33
N SER A 18 -0.78 -5.60 -10.89
CA SER A 18 -2.00 -6.23 -11.42
C SER A 18 -3.26 -5.39 -11.15
N ALA A 19 -3.37 -4.74 -9.98
CA ALA A 19 -4.50 -3.86 -9.67
C ALA A 19 -4.53 -2.62 -10.57
N TRP A 20 -3.36 -2.08 -10.93
CA TRP A 20 -3.24 -0.97 -11.88
C TRP A 20 -3.59 -1.37 -13.32
N ILE A 21 -3.05 -2.50 -13.78
CA ILE A 21 -3.29 -3.03 -15.13
C ILE A 21 -4.78 -3.32 -15.31
N ASN A 22 -5.39 -3.98 -14.32
CA ASN A 22 -6.79 -4.36 -14.31
C ASN A 22 -7.68 -3.34 -13.59
N LYS A 23 -7.30 -2.06 -13.61
CA LYS A 23 -8.08 -0.99 -12.97
C LYS A 23 -9.54 -1.03 -13.45
N PRO A 24 -10.52 -0.79 -12.55
CA PRO A 24 -11.92 -0.86 -12.89
C PRO A 24 -12.27 0.05 -14.08
N LEU A 25 -13.07 -0.49 -15.02
CA LEU A 25 -13.61 0.30 -16.14
C LEU A 25 -14.73 1.26 -15.67
N LEU A 26 -15.40 0.90 -14.58
CA LEU A 26 -16.39 1.74 -13.93
C LEU A 26 -15.67 2.91 -13.28
N ARG A 27 -15.94 4.11 -13.79
CA ARG A 27 -15.47 5.36 -13.19
C ARG A 27 -16.31 5.63 -11.95
N HIS A 28 -15.65 5.97 -10.85
CA HIS A 28 -16.32 6.57 -9.71
C HIS A 28 -17.09 7.79 -10.18
N THR A 29 -18.30 7.96 -9.65
CA THR A 29 -19.00 9.23 -9.83
C THR A 29 -18.22 10.34 -9.10
N PRO A 30 -18.43 11.61 -9.48
CA PRO A 30 -17.89 12.73 -8.71
C PRO A 30 -18.28 12.67 -7.22
N GLN A 31 -19.49 12.17 -6.93
CA GLN A 31 -19.98 11.99 -5.57
C GLN A 31 -19.17 10.92 -4.82
N ASP A 32 -18.98 9.73 -5.39
CA ASP A 32 -18.19 8.65 -4.74
C ASP A 32 -16.75 9.12 -4.44
N THR A 33 -16.19 9.93 -5.35
CA THR A 33 -14.84 10.49 -5.22
C THR A 33 -14.78 11.50 -4.07
N GLN A 34 -15.79 12.36 -3.95
CA GLN A 34 -15.88 13.34 -2.87
C GLN A 34 -16.11 12.67 -1.51
N GLU A 35 -17.01 11.67 -1.44
CA GLU A 35 -17.27 10.93 -0.21
C GLU A 35 -16.00 10.22 0.31
N LEU A 36 -15.21 9.63 -0.60
CA LEU A 36 -13.93 9.02 -0.24
C LEU A 36 -12.88 10.06 0.19
N PHE A 37 -12.84 11.23 -0.44
CA PHE A 37 -11.96 12.33 -0.03
C PHE A 37 -12.30 12.79 1.40
N ASP A 38 -13.57 13.08 1.66
CA ASP A 38 -14.07 13.53 2.96
C ASP A 38 -13.79 12.49 4.05
N HIS A 39 -13.93 11.20 3.71
CA HIS A 39 -13.57 10.10 4.60
C HIS A 39 -12.09 10.13 5.00
N TYR A 40 -11.17 10.27 4.04
CA TYR A 40 -9.74 10.36 4.32
C TYR A 40 -9.37 11.63 5.09
N GLU A 41 -9.99 12.76 4.76
CA GLU A 41 -9.80 14.00 5.51
C GLU A 41 -10.23 13.84 6.98
N SER A 42 -11.38 13.22 7.21
CA SER A 42 -11.90 12.91 8.56
C SER A 42 -10.94 12.03 9.36
N ILE A 43 -10.34 11.01 8.74
CA ILE A 43 -9.30 10.18 9.37
C ILE A 43 -8.11 11.04 9.78
N LEU A 44 -7.58 11.89 8.89
CA LEU A 44 -6.44 12.76 9.21
C LEU A 44 -6.77 13.76 10.32
N ASN A 45 -7.99 14.30 10.34
CA ASN A 45 -8.48 15.19 11.40
C ASN A 45 -8.48 14.50 12.76
N ARG A 46 -9.00 13.27 12.83
CA ARG A 46 -8.96 12.45 14.05
C ARG A 46 -7.52 12.16 14.48
N LEU A 47 -6.65 11.78 13.54
CA LEU A 47 -5.24 11.49 13.84
C LEU A 47 -4.49 12.73 14.36
N SER A 48 -4.76 13.92 13.83
CA SER A 48 -4.13 15.14 14.33
C SER A 48 -4.50 15.50 15.76
N GLN A 49 -5.64 15.03 16.25
CA GLN A 49 -6.07 15.25 17.64
C GLN A 49 -5.50 14.21 18.61
N SER A 50 -5.18 13.01 18.13
CA SER A 50 -4.78 11.88 18.98
C SER A 50 -3.28 11.57 18.96
N LEU A 51 -2.58 11.89 17.87
CA LEU A 51 -1.16 11.56 17.72
C LEU A 51 -0.24 12.58 18.45
N PRO A 52 0.87 12.10 19.05
CA PRO A 52 1.87 12.96 19.67
C PRO A 52 2.41 14.06 18.73
N GLU A 53 2.85 15.18 19.31
CA GLU A 53 3.35 16.37 18.61
C GLU A 53 4.39 16.05 17.52
N ARG A 54 5.29 15.09 17.78
CA ARG A 54 6.32 14.65 16.82
C ARG A 54 5.78 14.17 15.46
N PHE A 55 4.49 13.82 15.36
CA PHE A 55 3.86 13.39 14.12
C PHE A 55 3.10 14.50 13.39
N GLN A 56 2.90 15.67 14.03
CA GLN A 56 2.05 16.74 13.49
C GLN A 56 2.59 17.35 12.20
N GLN A 57 3.91 17.50 12.09
CA GLN A 57 4.54 17.93 10.83
C GLN A 57 4.20 16.98 9.68
N LYS A 58 4.32 15.66 9.92
CA LYS A 58 4.05 14.66 8.89
C LYS A 58 2.57 14.61 8.52
N LEU A 59 1.68 14.73 9.50
CA LEU A 59 0.23 14.84 9.25
C LEU A 59 -0.11 16.08 8.42
N CYS A 60 0.57 17.21 8.66
CA CYS A 60 0.39 18.41 7.86
C CYS A 60 0.80 18.18 6.40
N GLU A 61 1.97 17.58 6.16
CA GLU A 61 2.44 17.19 4.82
C GLU A 61 1.45 16.26 4.10
N VAL A 62 0.96 15.23 4.79
CA VAL A 62 0.00 14.26 4.24
C VAL A 62 -1.33 14.95 3.90
N ARG A 63 -1.84 15.80 4.80
CA ARG A 63 -3.10 16.54 4.58
C ARG A 63 -3.00 17.50 3.39
N GLN A 64 -1.88 18.20 3.24
CA GLN A 64 -1.64 19.07 2.09
C GLN A 64 -1.52 18.29 0.77
N SER A 65 -1.01 17.05 0.84
CA SER A 65 -0.83 16.20 -0.35
C SER A 65 -2.08 15.41 -0.72
N LEU A 66 -3.04 15.23 0.21
CA LEU A 66 -4.26 14.44 0.00
C LEU A 66 -5.02 14.80 -1.29
N PRO A 67 -5.26 16.09 -1.63
CA PRO A 67 -5.96 16.44 -2.86
C PRO A 67 -5.28 15.95 -4.15
N LEU A 68 -3.96 15.71 -4.13
CA LEU A 68 -3.23 15.22 -5.30
C LEU A 68 -3.63 13.80 -5.71
N LEU A 69 -4.15 13.00 -4.77
CA LEU A 69 -4.65 11.64 -5.00
C LEU A 69 -6.05 11.60 -5.61
N PHE A 70 -6.77 12.73 -5.60
CA PHE A 70 -8.15 12.85 -6.09
C PHE A 70 -8.26 13.73 -7.34
N ARG A 71 -7.13 14.00 -7.99
CA ARG A 71 -7.14 14.66 -9.30
C ARG A 71 -7.81 13.76 -10.33
N PRO A 72 -8.51 14.31 -11.34
CA PRO A 72 -9.25 13.52 -12.33
C PRO A 72 -8.41 12.51 -13.12
N ASP A 73 -7.10 12.74 -13.22
CA ASP A 73 -6.13 11.89 -13.92
C ASP A 73 -5.44 10.87 -12.99
N TYR A 74 -5.66 10.95 -11.67
CA TYR A 74 -5.11 9.98 -10.73
C TYR A 74 -5.86 8.66 -10.83
N VAL A 75 -5.12 7.55 -10.79
CA VAL A 75 -5.70 6.22 -11.03
C VAL A 75 -6.32 5.68 -9.76
N MET A 76 -7.58 5.25 -9.87
CA MET A 76 -8.28 4.47 -8.85
C MET A 76 -8.12 2.98 -9.14
N THR A 77 -7.78 2.20 -8.11
CA THR A 77 -7.62 0.75 -8.20
C THR A 77 -8.30 0.06 -7.02
N VAL A 78 -8.52 -1.25 -7.14
CA VAL A 78 -8.84 -2.06 -5.96
C VAL A 78 -7.62 -2.05 -5.04
N ASN A 79 -7.83 -1.64 -3.79
CA ASN A 79 -6.85 -1.63 -2.72
C ASN A 79 -7.33 -2.56 -1.61
N HIS A 80 -6.41 -3.37 -1.09
CA HIS A 80 -6.64 -4.17 0.10
C HIS A 80 -6.38 -3.32 1.34
N ASP A 81 -7.32 -3.26 2.27
CA ASP A 81 -7.26 -2.33 3.42
C ASP A 81 -6.53 -2.93 4.64
N ASP A 82 -6.42 -4.26 4.70
CA ASP A 82 -5.79 -4.98 5.83
C ASP A 82 -4.64 -5.91 5.40
N LEU A 83 -3.61 -5.38 4.74
CA LEU A 83 -2.43 -6.18 4.30
C LEU A 83 -1.44 -6.47 5.44
N LEU A 84 -1.95 -7.09 6.50
CA LEU A 84 -1.17 -7.63 7.61
C LEU A 84 -0.60 -9.02 7.26
N GLU A 85 0.41 -9.46 8.03
CA GLU A 85 1.16 -10.71 7.79
C GLU A 85 0.22 -11.91 7.61
N MET A 86 -0.78 -12.01 8.48
CA MET A 86 -1.74 -13.13 8.51
C MET A 86 -2.61 -13.24 7.26
N ASN A 87 -2.72 -12.16 6.47
CA ASN A 87 -3.50 -12.12 5.23
C ASN A 87 -2.66 -12.39 3.98
N ILE A 88 -1.35 -12.62 4.12
CA ILE A 88 -0.42 -12.88 3.02
C ILE A 88 0.16 -14.29 3.15
N HIS A 89 -0.29 -15.20 2.29
CA HIS A 89 0.19 -16.58 2.29
C HIS A 89 1.41 -16.73 1.39
N VAL A 90 2.50 -17.26 1.95
CA VAL A 90 3.78 -17.42 1.26
C VAL A 90 4.23 -18.87 1.32
N ASP A 91 4.61 -19.45 0.17
CA ASP A 91 5.28 -20.74 0.12
C ASP A 91 6.66 -20.62 0.79
N LYS A 92 6.90 -21.42 1.83
CA LYS A 92 8.12 -21.34 2.64
C LYS A 92 9.39 -21.67 1.85
N GLU A 93 9.32 -22.60 0.91
CA GLU A 93 10.48 -23.08 0.18
C GLU A 93 10.89 -22.09 -0.91
N THR A 94 9.91 -21.58 -1.66
CA THR A 94 10.14 -20.70 -2.82
C THR A 94 10.04 -19.21 -2.49
N GLY A 95 9.36 -18.83 -1.41
CA GLY A 95 9.05 -17.44 -1.07
C GLY A 95 7.95 -16.81 -1.94
N ARG A 96 7.18 -17.63 -2.66
CA ARG A 96 6.16 -17.12 -3.60
C ARG A 96 4.89 -16.80 -2.83
N ILE A 97 4.25 -15.68 -3.17
CA ILE A 97 2.91 -15.41 -2.65
C ILE A 97 1.93 -16.39 -3.32
N THR A 98 1.26 -17.20 -2.52
CA THR A 98 0.30 -18.21 -2.98
C THR A 98 -1.14 -17.75 -2.83
N GLY A 99 -1.39 -16.75 -1.98
CA GLY A 99 -2.71 -16.16 -1.81
C GLY A 99 -2.66 -14.88 -0.97
N ILE A 100 -3.60 -13.99 -1.24
CA ILE A 100 -3.95 -12.86 -0.38
C ILE A 100 -5.43 -13.05 -0.04
N VAL A 101 -5.76 -13.00 1.25
CA VAL A 101 -7.09 -13.31 1.78
C VAL A 101 -7.63 -12.13 2.60
N ASP A 102 -8.86 -12.25 3.08
CA ASP A 102 -9.56 -11.23 3.87
C ASP A 102 -9.87 -9.92 3.13
N TRP A 103 -10.58 -10.07 2.01
CA TRP A 103 -10.96 -8.96 1.13
C TRP A 103 -12.21 -8.19 1.60
N ALA A 104 -12.70 -8.41 2.82
CA ALA A 104 -13.97 -7.84 3.28
C ALA A 104 -13.99 -6.30 3.24
N ASP A 105 -12.86 -5.66 3.56
CA ASP A 105 -12.69 -4.20 3.59
C ASP A 105 -12.01 -3.63 2.32
N ALA A 106 -11.83 -4.47 1.29
CA ALA A 106 -11.24 -4.01 0.04
C ALA A 106 -12.10 -2.93 -0.61
N LYS A 107 -11.45 -1.88 -1.12
CA LYS A 107 -12.12 -0.70 -1.66
C LYS A 107 -11.47 -0.23 -2.95
N ILE A 108 -12.26 0.41 -3.81
CA ILE A 108 -11.69 1.18 -4.92
C ILE A 108 -11.27 2.54 -4.37
N ALA A 109 -9.98 2.85 -4.47
CA ALA A 109 -9.35 4.03 -3.90
C ALA A 109 -8.13 4.45 -4.72
N PRO A 110 -7.53 5.63 -4.45
CA PRO A 110 -6.32 6.06 -5.14
C PRO A 110 -5.25 4.96 -5.08
N PHE A 111 -4.65 4.65 -6.22
CA PHE A 111 -3.56 3.69 -6.28
C PHE A 111 -2.46 4.11 -5.31
N GLY A 112 -1.93 3.15 -4.57
CA GLY A 112 -0.84 3.40 -3.64
C GLY A 112 -1.24 3.44 -2.17
N THR A 113 -2.53 3.58 -1.85
CA THR A 113 -3.00 3.63 -0.45
C THR A 113 -2.79 2.32 0.30
N SER A 114 -2.66 1.19 -0.41
CA SER A 114 -2.33 -0.13 0.16
C SER A 114 -0.83 -0.50 0.14
N LEU A 115 0.05 0.37 -0.39
CA LEU A 115 1.49 0.07 -0.50
C LEU A 115 2.21 -0.08 0.83
N TRP A 116 1.61 0.40 1.92
CA TRP A 116 2.12 0.17 3.27
C TRP A 116 2.27 -1.32 3.60
N GLY A 117 1.54 -2.22 2.91
CA GLY A 117 1.72 -3.67 3.06
C GLY A 117 3.14 -4.17 2.74
N LEU A 118 3.95 -3.41 2.00
CA LEU A 118 5.38 -3.70 1.86
C LEU A 118 6.11 -3.63 3.20
N GLU A 119 5.74 -2.69 4.07
CA GLU A 119 6.35 -2.53 5.38
C GLU A 119 6.10 -3.77 6.25
N THR A 120 4.90 -4.36 6.17
CA THR A 120 4.53 -5.66 6.78
C THR A 120 5.46 -6.79 6.34
N VAL A 121 5.80 -6.85 5.05
CA VAL A 121 6.70 -7.89 4.51
C VAL A 121 8.16 -7.66 4.91
N LEU A 122 8.58 -6.40 5.10
CA LEU A 122 9.97 -6.04 5.35
C LEU A 122 10.36 -5.97 6.83
N GLY A 123 9.41 -6.05 7.75
CA GLY A 123 9.70 -5.96 9.16
C GLY A 123 8.78 -6.78 10.04
N ILE A 124 9.14 -6.83 11.32
CA ILE A 124 8.46 -7.61 12.33
C ILE A 124 8.14 -6.67 13.50
N GLN A 125 6.88 -6.68 13.93
CA GLN A 125 6.47 -6.02 15.16
C GLN A 125 6.93 -6.85 16.37
N THR A 126 7.66 -6.21 17.29
CA THR A 126 7.96 -6.75 18.62
C THR A 126 7.01 -6.12 19.65
N SER A 127 7.17 -6.42 20.93
CA SER A 127 6.35 -5.77 21.98
C SER A 127 6.58 -4.26 22.10
N SER A 128 7.70 -3.73 21.59
CA SER A 128 8.09 -2.32 21.79
C SER A 128 8.59 -1.60 20.54
N SER A 129 8.84 -2.30 19.43
CA SER A 129 9.43 -1.70 18.23
C SER A 129 9.07 -2.46 16.96
N TRP A 130 9.19 -1.75 15.83
CA TRP A 130 9.20 -2.35 14.50
C TRP A 130 10.64 -2.59 14.07
N LEU A 131 11.00 -3.84 13.78
CA LEU A 131 12.34 -4.21 13.35
C LEU A 131 12.34 -4.56 11.87
N PHE A 132 13.02 -3.75 11.07
CA PHE A 132 13.20 -4.03 9.64
C PHE A 132 14.29 -5.07 9.41
N HIS A 133 14.13 -5.86 8.35
CA HIS A 133 15.20 -6.69 7.81
C HIS A 133 16.42 -5.80 7.46
N PRO A 134 17.68 -6.22 7.74
CA PRO A 134 18.87 -5.40 7.45
C PRO A 134 18.91 -4.87 6.01
N ASP A 135 18.59 -5.74 5.03
CA ASP A 135 18.51 -5.40 3.60
C ASP A 135 17.19 -4.72 3.15
N HIS A 136 16.35 -4.21 4.05
CA HIS A 136 15.06 -3.58 3.71
C HIS A 136 15.17 -2.45 2.66
N VAL A 137 16.28 -1.70 2.62
CA VAL A 137 16.51 -0.68 1.56
C VAL A 137 16.70 -1.35 0.19
N TYR A 138 17.49 -2.41 0.13
CA TYR A 138 17.67 -3.19 -1.10
C TYR A 138 16.32 -3.75 -1.58
N PHE A 139 15.51 -4.30 -0.69
CA PHE A 139 14.20 -4.85 -1.08
C PHE A 139 13.21 -3.78 -1.55
N ARG A 140 13.18 -2.58 -0.94
CA ARG A 140 12.35 -1.47 -1.47
C ARG A 140 12.77 -1.09 -2.89
N ASN A 141 14.07 -1.06 -3.17
CA ASN A 141 14.55 -0.80 -4.52
C ASN A 141 14.14 -1.90 -5.51
N GLN A 142 14.16 -3.17 -5.09
CA GLN A 142 13.67 -4.29 -5.91
C GLN A 142 12.16 -4.20 -6.15
N PHE A 143 11.37 -3.88 -5.11
CA PHE A 143 9.93 -3.67 -5.21
C PHE A 143 9.58 -2.59 -6.24
N LEU A 144 10.20 -1.42 -6.11
CA LEU A 144 9.97 -0.29 -7.02
C LEU A 144 10.49 -0.61 -8.43
N GLY A 145 11.67 -1.23 -8.54
CA GLY A 145 12.25 -1.64 -9.82
C GLY A 145 11.35 -2.61 -10.59
N ASP A 146 10.84 -3.66 -9.93
CA ASP A 146 9.95 -4.65 -10.55
C ASP A 146 8.59 -4.04 -10.93
N ALA A 147 8.04 -3.15 -10.09
CA ALA A 147 6.81 -2.41 -10.40
C ALA A 147 6.97 -1.53 -11.66
N LEU A 148 8.11 -0.84 -11.79
CA LEU A 148 8.39 0.11 -12.87
C LEU A 148 8.82 -0.57 -14.19
N GLN A 149 9.67 -1.60 -14.14
CA GLN A 149 10.37 -2.11 -15.33
C GLN A 149 9.52 -3.05 -16.21
N ARG A 150 8.51 -3.73 -15.67
CA ARG A 150 7.81 -4.80 -16.42
C ARG A 150 6.40 -4.47 -16.89
N HIS A 151 5.78 -3.39 -16.39
CA HIS A 151 4.33 -3.21 -16.54
C HIS A 151 3.84 -1.89 -17.16
N ARG A 152 4.71 -1.01 -17.67
CA ARG A 152 4.31 0.32 -18.22
C ARG A 152 3.39 1.12 -17.27
N ALA A 153 3.46 0.82 -15.98
CA ALA A 153 2.76 1.51 -14.91
C ALA A 153 3.86 2.24 -14.14
N CYS A 154 4.07 3.51 -14.46
CA CYS A 154 5.01 4.33 -13.70
C CYS A 154 4.25 5.12 -12.63
N PHE A 155 4.79 5.06 -11.41
CA PHE A 155 4.68 6.09 -10.39
C PHE A 155 5.19 7.43 -10.91
#